data_AF-A0A1W9W1Z5-F1
#
_entry.id   AF-A0A1W9W1Z5-F1
#
_cell.length_a   1.000
_cell.length_b   1.000
_cell.length_c   1.000
_cell.angle_alpha   90.00
_cell.angle_beta   90.00
_cell.angle_gamma   90.00
#
_symmetry.space_group_name_H-M   'P 1'
#
loop_
_entity.id
_entity.type
_entity.pdbx_description
1 polymer ?
#
loop_
_entity_poly.entity_id
_entity_poly.type
_entity_poly.pdbx_seq_one_letter_code
_entity_poly.pdbx_strand_id
1 'polypeptide(L)'
;MEKKEKVNLFKEFKIKGISLKNRVVLPPMVRFSLIGKDGHVTDGLVDWYEKIALEGVGMIILEAACVTEDGKLRENQIGIWDDTFIPGLTKIADVCRKHKTPALIQLHHAGFKEEISVVSEEKLDGILE
;
A
#
# COMPACT_ATOMS: atom_id res chain seq x y z
N MET A 1 9.16 30.49 24.18
CA MET A 1 8.60 29.49 23.24
C MET A 1 9.28 29.71 21.90
N GLU A 2 10.15 28.79 21.47
CA GLU A 2 10.79 28.88 20.15
C GLU A 2 9.72 28.83 19.06
N LYS A 3 9.76 29.79 18.13
CA LYS A 3 8.93 29.77 16.92
C LYS A 3 9.33 28.53 16.13
N LYS A 4 8.50 27.48 16.15
CA LYS A 4 8.65 26.34 15.23
C LYS A 4 8.72 26.88 13.80
N GLU A 5 9.77 26.47 13.08
CA GLU A 5 9.97 26.80 11.69
C GLU A 5 8.71 26.41 10.89
N LYS A 6 8.19 27.35 10.08
CA LYS A 6 6.92 27.17 9.38
C LYS A 6 7.11 26.15 8.26
N VAL A 7 6.62 24.93 8.46
CA VAL A 7 6.68 23.87 7.45
C VAL A 7 5.85 24.28 6.24
N ASN A 8 6.49 24.41 5.08
CA ASN A 8 5.79 24.64 3.82
C ASN A 8 5.35 23.30 3.21
N LEU A 9 4.06 22.98 3.35
CA LEU A 9 3.45 21.73 2.89
C LEU A 9 3.57 21.54 1.36
N PHE A 10 3.52 22.63 0.59
CA PHE A 10 3.49 22.59 -0.88
C PHE A 10 4.85 22.80 -1.52
N LYS A 11 5.92 22.91 -0.73
CA LYS A 11 7.28 22.96 -1.25
C LYS A 11 7.77 21.55 -1.59
N GLU A 12 8.51 21.45 -2.68
CA GLU A 12 9.19 20.21 -3.06
C GLU A 12 10.05 19.65 -1.91
N PHE A 13 10.15 18.32 -1.90
CA PHE A 13 10.90 17.58 -0.89
C PHE A 13 11.57 16.37 -1.51
N LYS A 14 12.74 15.97 -0.99
CA LYS A 14 13.49 14.82 -1.49
C LYS A 14 13.72 13.81 -0.37
N ILE A 15 13.37 12.55 -0.62
CA ILE A 15 13.56 11.43 0.32
C ILE A 15 14.37 10.35 -0.37
N LYS A 16 15.58 10.05 0.13
CA LYS A 16 16.45 8.97 -0.39
C LYS A 16 16.56 8.90 -1.93
N GLY A 17 16.61 10.05 -2.60
CA GLY A 17 16.70 10.12 -4.07
C GLY A 17 15.37 10.39 -4.79
N ILE A 18 14.23 10.15 -4.14
CA ILE A 18 12.89 10.37 -4.70
C ILE A 18 12.49 11.83 -4.51
N SER A 19 12.15 12.52 -5.60
CA SER A 19 11.63 13.89 -5.58
C SER A 19 10.11 13.89 -5.47
N LEU A 20 9.58 14.65 -4.51
CA LEU A 20 8.14 14.87 -4.30
C LEU A 20 7.80 16.31 -4.66
N LYS A 21 6.73 16.52 -5.42
CA LYS A 21 6.21 17.86 -5.78
C LYS A 21 5.66 18.65 -4.60
N ASN A 22 5.31 17.96 -3.50
CA ASN A 22 4.91 18.53 -2.22
C ASN A 22 5.03 17.48 -1.12
N ARG A 23 4.69 17.85 0.12
CA ARG A 23 4.78 16.99 1.32
C ARG A 23 3.44 16.33 1.70
N VAL A 24 2.46 16.32 0.79
CA VAL A 24 1.18 15.63 0.98
C VAL A 24 1.33 14.19 0.49
N VAL A 25 1.07 13.24 1.36
CA VAL A 25 1.23 11.80 1.07
C VAL A 25 -0.12 11.13 1.29
N LEU A 26 -0.54 10.30 0.34
CA LEU A 26 -1.62 9.35 0.58
C LEU A 26 -1.07 8.18 1.40
N PRO A 27 -1.49 8.00 2.67
CA PRO A 27 -1.07 6.85 3.45
C PRO A 27 -1.69 5.56 2.88
N PRO A 28 -1.23 4.36 3.30
CA PRO A 28 -1.88 3.12 2.92
C PRO A 28 -3.32 3.12 3.44
N MET A 29 -4.29 3.12 2.53
CA MET A 29 -5.72 3.11 2.83
C MET A 29 -6.38 1.99 2.06
N VAL A 30 -6.78 0.93 2.78
CA VAL A 30 -7.31 -0.27 2.13
C VAL A 30 -8.70 0.00 1.55
N ARG A 31 -8.87 -0.16 0.23
CA ARG A 31 -10.12 0.01 -0.52
C ARG A 31 -10.75 -1.34 -0.80
N PHE A 32 -11.14 -2.04 0.26
CA PHE A 32 -11.77 -3.37 0.21
C PHE A 32 -12.88 -3.51 -0.86
N SER A 33 -13.67 -2.46 -1.12
CA SER A 33 -14.75 -2.48 -2.12
C SER A 33 -14.29 -2.40 -3.58
N LEU A 34 -13.01 -2.13 -3.84
CA LEU A 34 -12.42 -1.97 -5.17
C LEU A 34 -11.43 -3.09 -5.52
N ILE A 35 -11.27 -4.10 -4.67
CA ILE A 35 -10.34 -5.21 -4.88
C ILE A 35 -11.13 -6.47 -5.22
N GLY A 36 -10.58 -7.31 -6.10
CA GLY A 36 -11.12 -8.64 -6.37
C GLY A 36 -11.13 -9.49 -5.10
N LYS A 37 -12.05 -10.45 -5.00
CA LYS A 37 -12.08 -11.37 -3.84
C LYS A 37 -10.87 -12.30 -3.78
N ASP A 38 -10.12 -12.37 -4.88
CA ASP A 38 -8.87 -13.08 -5.07
C ASP A 38 -7.63 -12.20 -4.78
N GLY A 39 -7.84 -10.98 -4.26
CA GLY A 39 -6.78 -10.03 -3.99
C GLY A 39 -6.17 -9.37 -5.23
N HIS A 40 -6.74 -9.59 -6.41
CA HIS A 40 -6.25 -8.94 -7.63
C HIS A 40 -6.76 -7.50 -7.74
N VAL A 41 -5.91 -6.66 -8.32
CA VAL A 41 -6.26 -5.27 -8.66
C VAL A 41 -7.38 -5.28 -9.71
N THR A 42 -8.45 -4.52 -9.44
CA THR A 42 -9.50 -4.26 -10.43
C THR A 42 -9.25 -2.95 -11.16
N ASP A 43 -9.86 -2.75 -12.33
CA ASP A 43 -9.76 -1.47 -13.05
C ASP A 43 -10.34 -0.31 -12.22
N GLY A 44 -11.36 -0.55 -11.38
CA GLY A 44 -11.89 0.47 -10.47
C GLY A 44 -10.89 0.94 -9.40
N LEU A 45 -9.95 0.06 -8.98
CA LEU A 45 -8.86 0.46 -8.11
C LEU A 45 -7.80 1.27 -8.86
N VAL A 46 -7.52 0.92 -10.11
CA VAL A 46 -6.61 1.69 -10.99
C VAL A 46 -7.13 3.11 -11.19
N ASP A 47 -8.42 3.26 -11.54
CA ASP A 47 -9.08 4.55 -11.72
C ASP A 47 -9.01 5.42 -10.45
N TRP A 48 -9.18 4.79 -9.28
CA TRP A 48 -9.08 5.48 -8.01
C TRP A 48 -7.67 6.04 -7.77
N TYR A 49 -6.63 5.25 -8.02
CA TYR A 49 -5.24 5.72 -7.90
C TYR A 49 -4.86 6.76 -8.94
N GLU A 50 -5.34 6.63 -10.19
CA GLU A 50 -5.13 7.65 -11.22
C GLU A 50 -5.73 8.99 -10.78
N LYS A 51 -6.96 8.97 -10.26
CA LYS A 51 -7.61 10.17 -9.73
C LYS A 51 -6.77 10.82 -8.62
N ILE A 52 -6.31 10.07 -7.63
CA ILE A 52 -5.50 10.64 -6.54
C ILE A 52 -4.18 11.20 -7.06
N ALA A 53 -3.52 10.51 -8.00
CA ALA A 53 -2.26 10.96 -8.59
C ALA A 53 -2.45 12.26 -9.40
N LEU A 54 -3.56 12.38 -10.12
CA LEU A 54 -3.97 13.56 -10.89
C LEU A 54 -4.21 14.79 -10.00
N GLU A 55 -4.86 14.60 -8.83
CA GLU A 55 -5.13 15.67 -7.84
C GLU A 55 -3.86 16.24 -7.19
N GLY A 56 -2.68 15.69 -7.50
CA GLY A 56 -1.41 16.36 -7.23
C GLY A 56 -0.77 16.01 -5.89
N VAL A 57 -1.09 14.88 -5.27
CA VAL A 57 -0.36 14.41 -4.07
C VAL A 57 1.14 14.20 -4.37
N GLY A 58 1.99 14.48 -3.40
CA GLY A 58 3.44 14.34 -3.53
C GLY A 58 3.90 12.90 -3.67
N MET A 59 3.22 11.95 -2.99
CA MET A 59 3.51 10.52 -3.01
C MET A 59 2.26 9.71 -2.66
N ILE A 60 2.20 8.48 -3.15
CA ILE A 60 1.18 7.50 -2.78
C ILE A 60 1.86 6.29 -2.14
N ILE A 61 1.30 5.79 -1.04
CA ILE A 61 1.63 4.49 -0.48
C ILE A 61 0.43 3.58 -0.74
N LEU A 62 0.61 2.56 -1.57
CA LEU A 62 -0.39 1.54 -1.84
C LEU A 62 -0.76 0.80 -0.56
N GLU A 63 -1.93 0.18 -0.61
CA GLU A 63 -2.57 -0.51 0.50
C GLU A 63 -1.71 -1.64 1.09
N ALA A 64 -2.14 -2.16 2.24
CA ALA A 64 -1.57 -3.35 2.85
C ALA A 64 -1.61 -4.52 1.85
N ALA A 65 -0.52 -4.79 1.15
CA ALA A 65 -0.39 -5.85 0.17
C ALA A 65 0.13 -7.11 0.84
N CYS A 66 -0.65 -8.19 0.74
CA CYS A 66 -0.41 -9.40 1.48
C CYS A 66 0.69 -10.26 0.83
N VAL A 67 1.70 -10.62 1.62
CA VAL A 67 2.89 -11.34 1.13
C VAL A 67 2.72 -12.85 1.04
N THR A 68 1.69 -13.41 1.68
CA THR A 68 1.31 -14.82 1.61
C THR A 68 -0.19 -14.93 1.58
N GLU A 69 -0.74 -15.98 0.94
CA GLU A 69 -2.19 -16.10 0.82
C GLU A 69 -2.89 -16.24 2.20
N ASP A 70 -2.29 -16.99 3.11
CA ASP A 70 -2.79 -17.22 4.47
C ASP A 70 -2.67 -15.99 5.39
N GLY A 71 -1.78 -15.05 5.06
CA GLY A 71 -1.55 -13.81 5.80
C GLY A 71 -2.58 -12.71 5.56
N LYS A 72 -3.59 -12.94 4.73
CA LYS A 72 -4.61 -11.95 4.35
C LYS A 72 -5.40 -11.49 5.57
N LEU A 73 -5.50 -10.19 5.85
CA LEU A 73 -6.43 -9.61 6.85
C LEU A 73 -7.90 -9.86 6.45
N ARG A 74 -8.23 -9.68 5.17
CA ARG A 74 -9.56 -9.95 4.58
C ARG A 74 -9.40 -10.55 3.18
N GLU A 75 -10.42 -11.24 2.68
CA GLU A 75 -10.39 -11.87 1.35
C GLU A 75 -10.10 -10.86 0.23
N ASN A 76 -10.71 -9.67 0.31
CA ASN A 76 -10.56 -8.58 -0.65
C ASN A 76 -9.42 -7.61 -0.30
N GLN A 77 -8.28 -8.16 0.10
CA GLN A 77 -7.03 -7.43 0.30
C GLN A 77 -6.09 -7.70 -0.88
N ILE A 78 -5.36 -6.68 -1.35
CA ILE A 78 -4.37 -6.85 -2.43
C ILE A 78 -3.35 -7.94 -2.06
N GLY A 79 -3.05 -8.83 -3.01
CA GLY A 79 -1.99 -9.84 -2.89
C GLY A 79 -0.70 -9.48 -3.62
N ILE A 80 0.42 -10.05 -3.16
CA ILE A 80 1.76 -10.01 -3.79
C ILE A 80 2.56 -11.31 -3.54
N TRP A 81 1.88 -12.44 -3.38
CA TRP A 81 2.53 -13.72 -3.05
C TRP A 81 2.98 -14.54 -4.27
N ASP A 82 2.54 -14.16 -5.48
CA ASP A 82 2.98 -14.77 -6.74
C ASP A 82 2.92 -13.76 -7.91
N ASP A 83 3.36 -14.18 -9.10
CA ASP A 83 3.48 -13.30 -10.26
C ASP A 83 2.14 -12.89 -10.89
N THR A 84 1.03 -13.53 -10.52
CA THR A 84 -0.30 -13.20 -11.08
C THR A 84 -0.77 -11.79 -10.68
N PHE A 85 -0.21 -11.22 -9.61
CA PHE A 85 -0.50 -9.85 -9.17
C PHE A 85 0.24 -8.77 -9.98
N ILE A 86 1.33 -9.12 -10.68
CA ILE A 86 2.19 -8.15 -11.37
C ILE A 86 1.40 -7.30 -12.37
N PRO A 87 0.60 -7.86 -13.30
CA PRO A 87 -0.08 -7.05 -14.31
C PRO A 87 -0.97 -5.96 -13.72
N GLY A 88 -1.71 -6.28 -12.67
CA GLY A 88 -2.59 -5.33 -11.98
C GLY A 88 -1.83 -4.22 -11.25
N LEU A 89 -0.76 -4.59 -10.54
CA LEU A 89 0.09 -3.62 -9.84
C LEU A 89 0.87 -2.73 -10.80
N THR A 90 1.29 -3.26 -11.95
CA THR A 90 1.91 -2.48 -13.02
C THR A 90 0.98 -1.38 -13.53
N LYS A 91 -0.32 -1.68 -13.75
CA LYS A 91 -1.31 -0.66 -14.14
C LYS A 91 -1.37 0.50 -13.14
N ILE A 92 -1.39 0.20 -11.83
CA ILE A 92 -1.40 1.23 -10.77
C ILE A 92 -0.10 2.06 -10.82
N ALA A 93 1.05 1.40 -10.93
CA ALA A 93 2.34 2.08 -11.01
C ALA A 93 2.43 3.01 -12.22
N ASP A 94 1.89 2.59 -13.36
CA ASP A 94 1.89 3.34 -14.60
C ASP A 94 1.03 4.61 -14.53
N VAL A 95 -0.20 4.52 -14.00
CA VAL A 95 -1.05 5.71 -13.82
C VAL A 95 -0.46 6.69 -12.81
N CYS A 96 0.17 6.21 -11.73
CA CYS A 96 0.88 7.08 -10.78
C CYS A 96 2.05 7.81 -11.46
N ARG A 97 2.85 7.07 -12.25
CA ARG A 97 4.03 7.60 -12.96
C ARG A 97 3.65 8.61 -14.03
N LYS A 98 2.56 8.38 -14.76
CA LYS A 98 1.97 9.33 -15.73
C LYS A 98 1.76 10.71 -15.12
N HIS A 99 1.40 10.78 -13.83
CA HIS A 99 1.18 12.04 -13.10
C HIS A 99 2.38 12.50 -12.25
N LYS A 100 3.57 11.93 -12.49
CA LYS A 100 4.82 12.22 -11.76
C LYS A 100 4.66 12.07 -10.25
N THR A 101 3.86 11.09 -9.83
CA THR A 101 3.60 10.78 -8.42
C THR A 101 4.31 9.47 -8.08
N PRO A 102 5.39 9.49 -7.29
CA PRO A 102 6.01 8.27 -6.79
C PRO A 102 5.01 7.40 -6.03
N ALA A 103 5.07 6.09 -6.27
CA ALA A 103 4.25 5.09 -5.60
C ALA A 103 5.14 4.12 -4.82
N LEU A 104 4.77 3.86 -3.57
CA LEU A 104 5.34 2.81 -2.71
C LEU A 104 4.26 1.76 -2.44
N ILE A 105 4.63 0.58 -1.94
CA ILE A 105 3.69 -0.46 -1.52
C ILE A 105 3.97 -0.86 -0.08
N GLN A 106 2.92 -1.03 0.72
CA GLN A 106 3.03 -1.53 2.09
C GLN A 106 3.01 -3.06 2.07
N LEU A 107 4.13 -3.68 2.44
CA LEU A 107 4.17 -5.13 2.66
C LEU A 107 3.43 -5.46 3.96
N HIS A 108 2.56 -6.46 3.94
CA HIS A 108 1.70 -6.78 5.06
C HIS A 108 1.51 -8.30 5.26
N HIS A 109 1.48 -8.72 6.52
CA HIS A 109 1.00 -10.02 6.96
C HIS A 109 0.16 -9.79 8.23
N ALA A 110 -1.08 -10.30 8.29
CA ALA A 110 -1.99 -10.05 9.41
C ALA A 110 -1.55 -10.75 10.71
N GLY A 111 -0.67 -11.73 10.60
CA GLY A 111 -0.34 -12.64 11.70
C GLY A 111 -1.53 -13.56 11.96
N PHE A 112 -1.75 -13.89 13.23
CA PHE A 112 -2.90 -14.67 13.65
C PHE A 112 -4.16 -13.80 13.65
N LYS A 113 -5.25 -14.35 13.12
CA LYS A 113 -6.58 -13.71 13.19
C LYS A 113 -7.30 -14.08 14.47
N GLU A 114 -6.96 -15.24 15.00
CA GLU A 114 -7.43 -15.76 16.27
C GLU A 114 -6.70 -15.10 17.44
N GLU A 115 -7.26 -15.20 18.64
CA GLU A 115 -6.54 -14.84 19.86
C GLU A 115 -5.29 -15.70 19.99
N ILE A 116 -4.14 -15.10 20.35
CA ILE A 116 -2.88 -15.83 20.44
C ILE A 116 -2.96 -17.01 21.43
N SER A 117 -3.81 -16.91 22.44
CA SER A 117 -4.11 -17.95 23.44
C SER A 117 -4.74 -19.22 22.87
N VAL A 118 -5.31 -19.16 21.66
CA VAL A 118 -5.96 -20.31 21.00
C VAL A 118 -5.14 -20.87 19.84
N VAL A 119 -3.96 -20.31 19.57
CA VAL A 119 -3.01 -20.81 18.57
C VAL A 119 -2.18 -21.94 19.21
N SER A 120 -2.01 -23.07 18.53
CA SER A 120 -1.20 -24.17 19.04
C SER A 120 0.28 -23.82 19.14
N GLU A 121 0.97 -24.33 20.16
CA GLU A 121 2.42 -24.18 20.32
C GLU A 121 3.18 -24.66 19.08
N GLU A 122 2.78 -25.78 18.48
CA GLU A 122 3.36 -26.27 17.22
C GLU A 122 3.32 -25.23 16.09
N LYS A 123 2.21 -24.49 15.96
CA LYS A 123 2.07 -23.44 14.94
C LYS A 123 2.89 -22.19 15.28
N LEU A 124 3.11 -21.92 16.56
CA LEU A 124 3.98 -20.84 17.02
C LEU A 124 5.45 -21.18 16.78
N ASP A 125 5.86 -22.40 17.12
CA ASP A 125 7.23 -22.90 16.95
C ASP A 125 7.63 -22.94 15.47
N GLY A 126 6.71 -23.37 14.59
CA GLY A 126 6.94 -23.39 13.14
C GLY A 126 7.14 -22.01 12.48
N ILE A 127 6.93 -20.89 13.19
CA ILE A 127 7.25 -19.54 12.70
C ILE A 127 8.69 -19.14 13.06
N LEU A 128 9.24 -19.69 14.15
CA LEU A 128 10.57 -19.32 14.65
C LEU A 128 11.70 -20.11 13.97
N GLU A 129 11.37 -21.20 13.30
CA GLU A 129 12.28 -22.01 12.47
C GLU A 129 12.46 -21.43 11.07
#